data_AF-A0A353NPN9-F1
#
_entry.id   AF-A0A353NPN9-F1
#
_cell.length_a   1.000
_cell.length_b   1.000
_cell.length_c   1.000
_cell.angle_alpha   90.00
_cell.angle_beta   90.00
_cell.angle_gamma   90.00
#
_symmetry.space_group_name_H-M   'P 1'
#
loop_
_entity.id
_entity.type
_entity.pdbx_description
1 polymer ?
#
loop_
_entity_poly.entity_id
_entity_poly.type
_entity_poly.pdbx_seq_one_letter_code
_entity_poly.pdbx_strand_id
1 'polypeptide(L)'
;NLAVFRFTVPSPGDYTVQINADPDGILRESEKDNNILTRDIQVLPIPASIVTEPDDTAMEQRYRAYGLTNIPSPSPSNYHTWQEVRLENGAYVTKDFYARLTTIFEIEPDSRIAYPDKPRQMESGFGFAIQCSTVLTTNYDRPDKLAGAQMVWTRYPESAFGQLSEWQHVRDSLIEKLGKSGDHTITWQITENPYSVTEGTLHYIPLWYPDEAYTAWTQAFYGWSPVGQLYSYETDTLTIFGDMYDRITTIKR
;
A
#
# COMPACT_ATOMS: atom_id res chain seq x y z
N ASN A 1 18.96 23.64 -10.32
CA ASN A 1 17.72 23.96 -9.59
C ASN A 1 16.66 22.96 -9.96
N LEU A 2 16.20 22.14 -9.01
CA LEU A 2 15.11 21.19 -9.22
C LEU A 2 13.80 21.82 -8.73
N ALA A 3 12.82 21.96 -9.60
CA ALA A 3 11.46 22.36 -9.22
C ALA A 3 10.61 21.10 -9.01
N VAL A 4 9.86 21.05 -7.91
CA VAL A 4 8.96 19.94 -7.57
C VAL A 4 7.57 20.52 -7.44
N PHE A 5 6.58 19.86 -8.05
CA PHE A 5 5.18 20.26 -8.03
C PHE A 5 4.31 19.06 -7.65
N ARG A 6 3.16 19.35 -7.03
CA ARG A 6 2.12 18.37 -6.70
C ARG A 6 0.87 18.69 -7.51
N PHE A 7 0.18 17.64 -7.97
CA PHE A 7 -1.11 17.77 -8.65
C PHE A 7 -1.99 16.58 -8.30
N THR A 8 -3.31 16.76 -8.36
CA THR A 8 -4.27 15.66 -8.20
C THR A 8 -4.30 14.84 -9.48
N VAL A 9 -4.10 13.53 -9.37
CA VAL A 9 -4.13 12.62 -10.52
C VAL A 9 -5.53 12.64 -11.16
N PRO A 10 -5.65 12.90 -12.47
CA PRO A 10 -6.93 12.91 -13.16
C PRO A 10 -7.50 11.48 -13.32
N SER A 11 -8.69 11.37 -13.91
CA SER A 11 -9.27 10.07 -14.28
C SER A 11 -8.31 9.24 -15.16
N PRO A 12 -8.51 7.91 -15.28
CA PRO A 12 -7.73 7.10 -16.20
C PRO A 12 -7.72 7.63 -17.64
N GLY A 13 -6.55 7.64 -18.28
CA GLY A 13 -6.35 8.17 -19.63
C GLY A 13 -4.90 8.53 -19.93
N ASP A 14 -4.65 8.95 -21.16
CA ASP A 14 -3.35 9.48 -21.58
C ASP A 14 -3.34 11.00 -21.42
N TYR A 15 -2.30 11.53 -20.79
CA TYR A 15 -2.16 12.96 -20.49
C TYR A 15 -0.79 13.46 -20.89
N THR A 16 -0.73 14.73 -21.28
CA THR A 16 0.52 15.42 -21.55
C THR A 16 0.76 16.45 -20.45
N VAL A 17 1.84 16.28 -19.69
CA VAL A 17 2.30 17.26 -18.70
C VAL A 17 3.25 18.23 -19.40
N GLN A 18 2.87 19.50 -19.43
CA GLN A 18 3.69 20.58 -19.99
C GLN A 18 4.12 21.55 -18.88
N ILE A 19 5.40 21.87 -18.84
CA ILE A 19 5.98 22.89 -17.98
C ILE A 19 6.54 23.98 -18.90
N ASN A 20 6.17 25.23 -18.63
CA ASN A 20 6.64 26.39 -19.39
C ASN A 20 7.39 27.34 -18.44
N ALA A 21 8.65 27.62 -18.73
CA ALA A 21 9.47 28.61 -18.02
C ALA A 21 9.39 29.97 -18.72
N ASP A 22 9.21 31.06 -17.97
CA ASP A 22 8.98 32.41 -18.53
C ASP A 22 7.94 32.42 -19.68
N PRO A 23 6.70 31.94 -19.45
CA PRO A 23 5.69 31.84 -20.51
C PRO A 23 5.36 33.19 -21.17
N ASP A 24 5.59 34.30 -20.45
CA ASP A 24 5.34 35.66 -20.92
C ASP A 24 6.56 36.29 -21.62
N GLY A 25 7.71 35.60 -21.63
CA GLY A 25 8.94 36.02 -22.32
C GLY A 25 9.56 37.31 -21.78
N ILE A 26 9.27 37.65 -20.52
CA ILE A 26 9.65 38.91 -19.88
C ILE A 26 11.14 38.93 -19.51
N LEU A 27 11.72 37.75 -19.28
CA LEU A 27 13.12 37.62 -18.94
C LEU A 27 14.00 37.70 -20.19
N ARG A 28 15.17 38.32 -20.02
CA ARG A 28 16.17 38.42 -21.08
C ARG A 28 17.00 37.14 -21.08
N GLU A 29 16.67 36.24 -22.00
CA GLU A 29 17.32 34.95 -22.18
C GLU A 29 18.10 34.92 -23.49
N SER A 30 19.18 34.12 -23.54
CA SER A 30 19.97 33.91 -24.76
C SER A 30 19.33 32.92 -25.73
N GLU A 31 18.47 32.05 -25.21
CA GLU A 31 17.71 31.03 -25.94
C GLU A 31 16.30 31.02 -25.36
N LYS A 32 15.28 31.03 -26.21
CA LYS A 32 13.87 31.09 -25.80
C LYS A 32 13.06 29.89 -26.29
N ASP A 33 13.63 29.10 -27.20
CA ASP A 33 12.94 27.97 -27.82
C ASP A 33 13.03 26.68 -27.00
N ASN A 34 13.72 26.71 -25.84
CA ASN A 34 13.92 25.57 -24.94
C ASN A 34 13.19 25.70 -23.59
N ASN A 35 12.24 26.64 -23.49
CA ASN A 35 11.51 26.92 -22.25
C ASN A 35 10.33 25.97 -21.99
N ILE A 36 9.99 25.12 -22.95
CA ILE A 36 8.89 24.16 -22.84
C ILE A 36 9.44 22.76 -22.65
N LEU A 37 9.05 22.12 -21.55
CA LEU A 37 9.26 20.70 -21.31
C LEU A 37 7.91 19.98 -21.36
N THR A 38 7.84 18.93 -22.19
CA THR A 38 6.63 18.11 -22.34
C THR A 38 6.94 16.66 -21.98
N ARG A 39 6.04 16.02 -21.25
CA ARG A 39 6.12 14.59 -20.92
C ARG A 39 4.75 13.95 -20.99
N ASP A 40 4.65 12.90 -21.80
CA ASP A 40 3.44 12.07 -21.82
C ASP A 40 3.44 11.12 -20.63
N ILE A 41 2.30 11.06 -19.96
CA ILE A 41 2.01 10.15 -18.85
C ILE A 41 0.74 9.38 -19.18
N GLN A 42 0.72 8.11 -18.77
CA GLN A 42 -0.46 7.30 -18.82
C GLN A 42 -0.97 7.11 -17.39
N VAL A 43 -2.16 7.63 -17.11
CA VAL A 43 -2.88 7.33 -15.89
C VAL A 43 -3.66 6.05 -16.14
N LEU A 44 -3.08 4.94 -15.69
CA LEU A 44 -3.74 3.65 -15.81
C LEU A 44 -4.99 3.62 -14.92
N PRO A 45 -6.09 3.01 -15.37
CA PRO A 45 -7.16 2.63 -14.47
C PRO A 45 -6.53 1.64 -13.50
N ILE A 46 -6.34 2.04 -12.25
CA ILE A 46 -6.01 1.09 -11.19
C ILE A 46 -7.22 0.16 -11.17
N PRO A 47 -7.07 -1.13 -11.53
CA PRO A 47 -8.19 -2.03 -11.51
C PRO A 47 -8.77 -1.97 -10.10
N ALA A 48 -10.07 -1.71 -10.00
CA ALA A 48 -10.78 -1.87 -8.75
C ALA A 48 -10.37 -3.23 -8.20
N SER A 49 -9.95 -3.27 -6.94
CA SER A 49 -9.77 -4.54 -6.25
C SER A 49 -11.04 -5.34 -6.47
N ILE A 50 -10.89 -6.52 -7.07
CA ILE A 50 -11.95 -7.50 -6.94
C ILE A 50 -11.81 -8.06 -5.53
N VAL A 51 -12.76 -7.72 -4.67
CA VAL A 51 -13.00 -8.54 -3.48
C VAL A 51 -13.48 -9.87 -4.03
N THR A 52 -12.55 -10.81 -4.21
CA THR A 52 -12.89 -12.16 -4.66
C THR A 52 -13.67 -12.86 -3.57
N GLU A 53 -14.55 -13.77 -3.99
CA GLU A 53 -15.10 -14.75 -3.07
C GLU A 53 -13.92 -15.49 -2.42
N PRO A 54 -13.76 -15.42 -1.09
CA PRO A 54 -12.64 -16.09 -0.43
C PRO A 54 -12.68 -17.60 -0.67
N ASP A 55 -13.88 -18.18 -0.84
CA ASP A 55 -14.09 -19.59 -1.15
C ASP A 55 -14.08 -19.91 -2.66
N ASP A 56 -13.34 -19.15 -3.48
CA ASP A 56 -13.17 -19.43 -4.90
C ASP A 56 -12.62 -20.87 -5.11
N THR A 57 -13.40 -21.70 -5.80
CA THR A 57 -13.08 -23.10 -6.05
C THR A 57 -11.77 -23.28 -6.84
N ALA A 58 -11.40 -22.33 -7.71
CA ALA A 58 -10.13 -22.39 -8.43
C ALA A 58 -8.92 -22.17 -7.50
N MET A 59 -9.04 -21.33 -6.47
CA MET A 59 -7.99 -21.16 -5.46
C MET A 59 -7.80 -22.44 -4.64
N GLU A 60 -8.90 -23.06 -4.20
CA GLU A 60 -8.86 -24.34 -3.50
C GLU A 60 -8.22 -25.44 -4.35
N GLN A 61 -8.63 -25.57 -5.62
CA GLN A 61 -8.08 -26.57 -6.54
C GLN A 61 -6.57 -26.38 -6.77
N ARG A 62 -6.13 -25.13 -6.90
CA ARG A 62 -4.70 -24.80 -7.05
C ARG A 62 -3.92 -25.15 -5.79
N TYR A 63 -4.46 -24.84 -4.61
CA TYR A 63 -3.84 -25.22 -3.34
C TYR A 63 -3.72 -26.76 -3.25
N ARG A 64 -4.79 -27.51 -3.54
CA ARG A 64 -4.76 -28.98 -3.53
C ARG A 64 -3.71 -29.57 -4.47
N ALA A 65 -3.46 -28.91 -5.60
CA ALA A 65 -2.51 -29.41 -6.61
C ALA A 65 -1.04 -29.07 -6.31
N TYR A 66 -0.76 -27.97 -5.61
CA TYR A 66 0.60 -27.41 -5.53
C TYR A 66 1.00 -26.84 -4.16
N GLY A 67 0.08 -26.78 -3.19
CA GLY A 67 0.28 -26.12 -1.91
C GLY A 67 0.31 -24.60 -1.99
N LEU A 68 0.69 -23.97 -0.87
CA LEU A 68 0.85 -22.52 -0.78
C LEU A 68 2.06 -22.03 -1.57
N THR A 69 1.95 -20.80 -2.07
CA THR A 69 3.06 -20.10 -2.72
C THR A 69 3.88 -19.35 -1.68
N ASN A 70 5.20 -19.32 -1.86
CA ASN A 70 6.08 -18.53 -0.99
C ASN A 70 5.73 -17.04 -1.05
N ILE A 71 5.88 -16.37 0.09
CA ILE A 71 5.66 -14.93 0.24
C ILE A 71 6.66 -14.16 -0.64
N PRO A 72 6.23 -13.14 -1.39
CA PRO A 72 7.14 -12.25 -2.11
C PRO A 72 8.14 -11.56 -1.17
N SER A 73 9.41 -11.50 -1.58
CA SER A 73 10.47 -10.79 -0.84
C SER A 73 11.20 -9.74 -1.70
N PRO A 74 10.48 -8.73 -2.24
CA PRO A 74 11.10 -7.62 -2.95
C PRO A 74 11.86 -6.69 -1.99
N SER A 75 12.91 -6.03 -2.50
CA SER A 75 13.62 -5.00 -1.74
C SER A 75 12.79 -3.71 -1.66
N PRO A 76 12.59 -3.14 -0.47
CA PRO A 76 11.90 -1.85 -0.33
C PRO A 76 12.80 -0.70 -0.80
N SER A 77 12.19 0.42 -1.17
CA SER A 77 12.87 1.70 -1.32
C SER A 77 12.30 2.65 -0.28
N ASN A 78 12.65 2.48 0.99
CA ASN A 78 12.01 3.17 2.10
C ASN A 78 12.92 4.17 2.81
N TYR A 79 14.18 4.31 2.38
CA TYR A 79 15.12 5.28 2.91
C TYR A 79 15.91 5.93 1.78
N HIS A 80 15.74 7.23 1.61
CA HIS A 80 16.42 8.03 0.60
C HIS A 80 17.31 9.06 1.27
N THR A 81 18.46 9.35 0.65
CA THR A 81 19.34 10.47 0.99
C THR A 81 19.67 11.26 -0.26
N TRP A 82 19.86 12.58 -0.12
CA TRP A 82 20.26 13.44 -1.23
C TRP A 82 20.96 14.69 -0.73
N GLN A 83 21.64 15.36 -1.66
CA GLN A 83 22.31 16.63 -1.42
C GLN A 83 21.65 17.75 -2.20
N GLU A 84 21.62 18.94 -1.61
CA GLU A 84 21.29 20.16 -2.31
C GLU A 84 22.38 21.21 -2.11
N VAL A 85 22.82 21.80 -3.22
CA VAL A 85 23.70 22.97 -3.22
C VAL A 85 22.84 24.22 -3.31
N ARG A 86 22.95 25.11 -2.33
CA ARG A 86 22.12 26.32 -2.20
C ARG A 86 22.99 27.55 -2.01
N LEU A 87 22.58 28.67 -2.60
CA LEU A 87 23.23 29.96 -2.38
C LEU A 87 22.65 30.60 -1.09
N GLU A 88 23.46 30.68 -0.05
CA GLU A 88 23.10 31.24 1.26
C GLU A 88 24.13 32.32 1.63
N ASN A 89 23.67 33.54 1.91
CA ASN A 89 24.53 34.68 2.26
C ASN A 89 25.70 34.93 1.26
N GLY A 90 25.46 34.69 -0.03
CA GLY A 90 26.47 34.91 -1.09
C GLY A 90 27.47 33.76 -1.27
N ALA A 91 27.35 32.65 -0.54
CA ALA A 91 28.19 31.46 -0.71
C ALA A 91 27.34 30.22 -1.03
N TYR A 92 27.90 29.30 -1.81
CA TYR A 92 27.27 28.00 -2.05
C TYR A 92 27.52 27.07 -0.86
N VAL A 93 26.45 26.59 -0.25
CA VAL A 93 26.46 25.63 0.86
C VAL A 93 25.85 24.32 0.39
N THR A 94 26.49 23.20 0.73
CA THR A 94 25.92 21.86 0.50
C THR A 94 25.21 21.39 1.75
N LYS A 95 23.98 20.88 1.59
CA LYS A 95 23.18 20.32 2.67
C LYS A 95 22.80 18.87 2.36
N ASP A 96 22.93 18.02 3.37
CA ASP A 96 22.55 16.60 3.31
C ASP A 96 21.16 16.39 3.91
N PHE A 97 20.30 15.75 3.15
CA PHE A 97 18.93 15.47 3.53
C PHE A 97 18.59 13.99 3.43
N TYR A 98 17.62 13.55 4.23
CA TYR A 98 17.06 12.20 4.18
C TYR A 98 15.54 12.23 4.23
N ALA A 99 14.93 11.16 3.73
CA ALA A 99 13.53 10.84 3.94
C ALA A 99 13.40 9.34 4.20
N ARG A 100 12.59 8.94 5.19
CA ARG A 100 12.36 7.55 5.55
C ARG A 100 10.87 7.27 5.71
N LEU A 101 10.37 6.30 4.95
CA LEU A 101 9.04 5.74 5.11
C LEU A 101 9.13 4.53 6.07
N THR A 102 8.43 4.62 7.19
CA THR A 102 8.24 3.52 8.13
C THR A 102 6.80 3.05 8.03
N THR A 103 6.61 1.73 7.91
CA THR A 103 5.28 1.11 7.89
C THR A 103 5.17 0.15 9.05
N ILE A 104 4.04 0.19 9.74
CA ILE A 104 3.67 -0.77 10.79
C ILE A 104 2.40 -1.44 10.29
N PHE A 105 2.40 -2.76 10.27
CA PHE A 105 1.31 -3.56 9.74
C PHE A 105 1.01 -4.70 10.70
N GLU A 106 -0.25 -4.81 11.09
CA GLU A 106 -0.74 -5.83 12.02
C GLU A 106 -2.08 -6.36 11.52
N ILE A 107 -2.27 -7.67 11.67
CA ILE A 107 -3.53 -8.37 11.47
C ILE A 107 -3.98 -8.98 12.79
N GLU A 108 -5.27 -8.90 13.09
CA GLU A 108 -5.82 -9.44 14.33
C GLU A 108 -7.15 -10.15 14.06
N PRO A 109 -7.39 -11.35 14.64
CA PRO A 109 -8.68 -12.01 14.52
C PRO A 109 -9.78 -11.04 14.94
N ASP A 110 -10.94 -11.14 14.28
CA ASP A 110 -12.09 -10.35 14.70
C ASP A 110 -12.35 -10.53 16.20
N SER A 111 -12.40 -9.41 16.93
CA SER A 111 -12.64 -9.37 18.37
C SER A 111 -13.85 -10.17 18.86
N ARG A 112 -14.85 -10.40 17.99
CA ARG A 112 -16.04 -11.24 18.29
C ARG A 112 -15.68 -12.72 18.41
N ILE A 113 -14.58 -13.15 17.81
CA ILE A 113 -14.12 -14.54 17.78
C ILE A 113 -12.74 -14.76 18.43
N ALA A 114 -12.01 -13.70 18.77
CA ALA A 114 -10.68 -13.82 19.37
C ALA A 114 -10.69 -14.58 20.71
N TYR A 115 -9.72 -15.48 20.90
CA TYR A 115 -9.51 -16.19 22.16
C TYR A 115 -8.66 -15.34 23.11
N PRO A 116 -9.10 -15.10 24.37
CA PRO A 116 -8.30 -14.34 25.34
C PRO A 116 -6.92 -14.97 25.64
N ASP A 117 -6.84 -16.30 25.65
CA ASP A 117 -5.62 -17.07 25.91
C ASP A 117 -4.80 -17.36 24.65
N LYS A 118 -5.40 -17.17 23.46
CA LYS A 118 -4.76 -17.40 22.15
C LYS A 118 -5.14 -16.31 21.14
N PRO A 119 -4.79 -15.03 21.38
CA PRO A 119 -5.30 -13.90 20.59
C PRO A 119 -4.81 -13.86 19.13
N ARG A 120 -3.83 -14.71 18.78
CA ARG A 120 -3.27 -14.84 17.41
C ARG A 120 -3.77 -16.09 16.68
N GLN A 121 -4.61 -16.90 17.32
CA GLN A 121 -5.19 -18.12 16.74
C GLN A 121 -6.66 -17.86 16.36
N MET A 122 -7.07 -18.35 15.20
CA MET A 122 -8.46 -18.37 14.75
C MET A 122 -8.72 -19.55 13.82
N GLU A 123 -9.98 -19.81 13.52
CA GLU A 123 -10.37 -20.82 12.54
C GLU A 123 -10.45 -20.23 11.12
N SER A 124 -10.33 -21.09 10.10
CA SER A 124 -10.63 -20.71 8.72
C SER A 124 -12.12 -20.37 8.53
N GLY A 125 -12.47 -19.61 7.49
CA GLY A 125 -13.85 -19.15 7.24
C GLY A 125 -14.27 -17.92 8.07
N PHE A 126 -13.51 -17.52 9.09
CA PHE A 126 -13.69 -16.25 9.78
C PHE A 126 -12.78 -15.16 9.23
N GLY A 127 -13.07 -13.91 9.59
CA GLY A 127 -12.31 -12.74 9.18
C GLY A 127 -11.42 -12.15 10.26
N PHE A 128 -10.43 -11.38 9.82
CA PHE A 128 -9.51 -10.60 10.65
C PHE A 128 -9.50 -9.14 10.22
N ALA A 129 -9.19 -8.26 11.16
CA ALA A 129 -9.01 -6.83 10.92
C ALA A 129 -7.56 -6.52 10.53
N ILE A 130 -7.37 -5.46 9.75
CA ILE A 130 -6.05 -4.90 9.43
C ILE A 130 -5.88 -3.57 10.14
N GLN A 131 -4.72 -3.40 10.75
CA GLN A 131 -4.21 -2.12 11.22
C GLN A 131 -2.91 -1.83 10.48
N CYS A 132 -2.89 -0.77 9.69
CA CYS A 132 -1.68 -0.34 8.99
C CYS A 132 -1.42 1.15 9.25
N SER A 133 -0.19 1.51 9.59
CA SER A 133 0.21 2.90 9.80
C SER A 133 1.48 3.19 9.01
N THR A 134 1.51 4.34 8.33
CA THR A 134 2.66 4.80 7.56
C THR A 134 3.13 6.14 8.08
N VAL A 135 4.44 6.27 8.33
CA VAL A 135 5.08 7.49 8.84
C VAL A 135 6.27 7.86 7.96
N LEU A 136 6.25 9.07 7.41
CA LEU A 136 7.36 9.69 6.69
C LEU A 136 8.14 10.60 7.64
N THR A 137 9.42 10.29 7.86
CA THR A 137 10.34 11.10 8.68
C THR A 137 11.45 11.69 7.82
N THR A 138 11.87 12.92 8.12
CA THR A 138 12.83 13.67 7.29
C THR A 138 13.53 14.75 8.10
N ASN A 139 14.75 15.11 7.71
CA ASN A 139 15.41 16.36 8.12
C ASN A 139 15.32 17.46 7.03
N TYR A 140 14.56 17.21 5.96
CA TYR A 140 14.43 18.16 4.87
C TYR A 140 13.71 19.41 5.33
N ASP A 141 14.30 20.57 5.08
CA ASP A 141 13.78 21.86 5.50
C ASP A 141 12.62 22.39 4.62
N ARG A 142 12.17 21.59 3.65
CA ARG A 142 10.95 21.80 2.85
C ARG A 142 10.07 20.55 2.83
N PRO A 143 9.54 20.12 4.00
CA PRO A 143 8.79 18.87 4.13
C PRO A 143 7.50 18.84 3.28
N ASP A 144 6.97 20.02 2.93
CA ASP A 144 5.86 20.25 2.00
C ASP A 144 6.13 19.78 0.56
N LYS A 145 7.38 19.44 0.22
CA LYS A 145 7.74 18.85 -1.07
C LYS A 145 7.79 17.32 -1.06
N LEU A 146 7.64 16.69 0.11
CA LEU A 146 7.67 15.24 0.25
C LEU A 146 6.26 14.69 0.44
N ALA A 147 5.90 13.61 -0.24
CA ALA A 147 4.62 12.94 -0.01
C ALA A 147 4.84 11.67 0.82
N GLY A 148 4.03 11.46 1.86
CA GLY A 148 3.93 10.14 2.50
C GLY A 148 3.24 9.12 1.59
N ALA A 149 3.01 7.91 2.11
CA ALA A 149 2.33 6.88 1.34
C ALA A 149 0.96 7.38 0.83
N GLN A 150 0.60 7.02 -0.39
CA GLN A 150 -0.71 7.36 -0.97
C GLN A 150 -1.56 6.13 -1.22
N MET A 151 -0.97 4.94 -1.14
CA MET A 151 -1.70 3.69 -1.31
C MET A 151 -1.10 2.60 -0.43
N VAL A 152 -1.96 1.73 0.07
CA VAL A 152 -1.59 0.49 0.74
C VAL A 152 -2.41 -0.65 0.16
N TRP A 153 -1.73 -1.70 -0.28
CA TRP A 153 -2.34 -2.94 -0.76
C TRP A 153 -1.93 -4.11 0.11
N THR A 154 -2.89 -4.96 0.45
CA THR A 154 -2.62 -6.21 1.17
C THR A 154 -3.01 -7.41 0.32
N ARG A 155 -2.15 -8.42 0.29
CA ARG A 155 -2.33 -9.67 -0.46
C ARG A 155 -2.13 -10.86 0.45
N TYR A 156 -2.68 -11.99 0.02
CA TYR A 156 -2.93 -13.12 0.88
C TYR A 156 -2.53 -14.45 0.21
N PRO A 157 -2.24 -15.49 1.01
CA PRO A 157 -1.73 -16.77 0.53
C PRO A 157 -2.69 -17.51 -0.42
N GLU A 158 -4.00 -17.39 -0.23
CA GLU A 158 -5.03 -18.04 -1.05
C GLU A 158 -5.00 -17.62 -2.53
N SER A 159 -4.58 -16.37 -2.78
CA SER A 159 -4.40 -15.81 -4.12
C SER A 159 -2.95 -15.88 -4.60
N ALA A 160 -2.11 -16.69 -3.94
CA ALA A 160 -0.67 -16.77 -4.17
C ALA A 160 0.03 -15.41 -4.09
N PHE A 161 -0.47 -14.51 -3.24
CA PHE A 161 -0.02 -13.12 -3.15
C PHE A 161 -0.09 -12.36 -4.48
N GLY A 162 -1.01 -12.74 -5.37
CA GLY A 162 -1.14 -12.16 -6.72
C GLY A 162 0.05 -12.46 -7.65
N GLN A 163 0.83 -13.51 -7.38
CA GLN A 163 1.96 -13.91 -8.24
C GLN A 163 1.51 -14.68 -9.50
N LEU A 164 0.26 -15.17 -9.53
CA LEU A 164 -0.31 -15.86 -10.67
C LEU A 164 -1.16 -14.90 -11.50
N SER A 165 -1.11 -15.03 -12.83
CA SER A 165 -1.82 -14.16 -13.77
C SER A 165 -3.32 -14.05 -13.50
N GLU A 166 -3.92 -15.15 -13.08
CA GLU A 166 -5.34 -15.31 -12.78
C GLU A 166 -5.76 -14.47 -11.56
N TRP A 167 -4.85 -14.25 -10.62
CA TRP A 167 -5.11 -13.55 -9.35
C TRP A 167 -4.23 -12.32 -9.13
N GLN A 168 -3.54 -11.85 -10.16
CA GLN A 168 -2.60 -10.72 -10.06
C GLN A 168 -3.26 -9.43 -9.51
N HIS A 169 -4.57 -9.30 -9.65
CA HIS A 169 -5.34 -8.16 -9.16
C HIS A 169 -6.10 -8.42 -7.86
N VAL A 170 -6.08 -9.65 -7.33
CA VAL A 170 -6.69 -10.02 -6.04
C VAL A 170 -5.85 -9.43 -4.91
N ARG A 171 -6.46 -8.51 -4.16
CA ARG A 171 -5.86 -7.79 -3.04
C ARG A 171 -6.93 -6.98 -2.33
N ASP A 172 -6.67 -6.61 -1.09
CA ASP A 172 -7.38 -5.51 -0.45
C ASP A 172 -6.68 -4.19 -0.70
N SER A 173 -7.45 -3.18 -1.12
CA SER A 173 -6.99 -1.80 -1.11
C SER A 173 -7.45 -1.17 0.20
N LEU A 174 -6.49 -0.75 1.02
CA LEU A 174 -6.81 -0.06 2.26
C LEU A 174 -7.18 1.39 1.98
N ILE A 175 -8.06 1.93 2.80
CA ILE A 175 -8.52 3.33 2.77
C ILE A 175 -8.00 4.08 3.99
N GLU A 176 -7.92 5.40 3.90
CA GLU A 176 -7.50 6.23 5.04
C GLU A 176 -8.53 6.15 6.17
N LYS A 177 -8.07 5.76 7.36
CA LYS A 177 -8.84 5.86 8.60
C LYS A 177 -8.61 7.21 9.27
N LEU A 178 -7.34 7.64 9.36
CA LEU A 178 -6.94 8.96 9.86
C LEU A 178 -5.82 9.52 8.98
N GLY A 179 -5.85 10.84 8.77
CA GLY A 179 -4.97 11.52 7.81
C GLY A 179 -5.55 11.51 6.40
N LYS A 180 -4.75 11.92 5.42
CA LYS A 180 -5.08 11.89 3.99
C LYS A 180 -3.92 11.27 3.22
N SER A 181 -4.20 10.61 2.11
CA SER A 181 -3.16 10.12 1.19
C SER A 181 -2.10 11.20 0.91
N GLY A 182 -0.84 10.86 1.14
CA GLY A 182 0.30 11.79 0.99
C GLY A 182 0.69 12.58 2.23
N ASP A 183 -0.11 12.56 3.31
CA ASP A 183 0.30 13.11 4.61
C ASP A 183 1.49 12.32 5.18
N HIS A 184 2.25 12.96 6.07
CA HIS A 184 3.44 12.33 6.68
C HIS A 184 3.08 11.25 7.71
N THR A 185 1.87 11.24 8.24
CA THR A 185 1.38 10.20 9.15
C THR A 185 -0.04 9.84 8.76
N ILE A 186 -0.28 8.57 8.43
CA ILE A 186 -1.58 8.07 7.99
C ILE A 186 -1.83 6.73 8.68
N THR A 187 -3.06 6.50 9.13
CA THR A 187 -3.53 5.16 9.49
C THR A 187 -4.53 4.69 8.46
N TRP A 188 -4.45 3.41 8.12
CA TRP A 188 -5.18 2.75 7.05
C TRP A 188 -6.02 1.62 7.61
N GLN A 189 -7.15 1.34 6.95
CA GLN A 189 -8.04 0.23 7.31
C GLN A 189 -8.60 -0.43 6.05
N ILE A 190 -9.10 -1.67 6.18
CA ILE A 190 -9.81 -2.36 5.11
C ILE A 190 -11.05 -1.55 4.70
N THR A 191 -11.34 -1.53 3.40
CA THR A 191 -12.59 -1.01 2.86
C THR A 191 -13.74 -1.92 3.28
N GLU A 192 -14.88 -1.36 3.69
CA GLU A 192 -16.07 -2.17 3.99
C GLU A 192 -16.41 -3.10 2.82
N ASN A 193 -16.58 -4.38 3.12
CA ASN A 193 -16.95 -5.35 2.10
C ASN A 193 -18.45 -5.17 1.78
N PRO A 194 -18.83 -4.78 0.54
CA PRO A 194 -20.22 -4.53 0.17
C PRO A 194 -21.10 -5.78 0.20
N TYR A 195 -20.48 -6.97 0.28
CA TYR A 195 -21.17 -8.25 0.40
C TYR A 195 -21.22 -8.79 1.85
N SER A 196 -20.59 -8.09 2.81
CA SER A 196 -20.69 -8.47 4.22
C SER A 196 -22.05 -8.06 4.78
N VAL A 197 -22.77 -9.02 5.36
CA VAL A 197 -24.03 -8.78 6.09
C VAL A 197 -23.80 -7.91 7.33
N THR A 198 -22.55 -7.81 7.81
CA THR A 198 -22.18 -7.06 9.01
C THR A 198 -21.47 -5.73 8.71
N GLU A 199 -21.37 -5.32 7.44
CA GLU A 199 -20.61 -4.13 7.00
C GLU A 199 -19.18 -4.10 7.58
N GLY A 200 -18.59 -5.28 7.79
CA GLY A 200 -17.34 -5.41 8.53
C GLY A 200 -16.13 -5.00 7.70
N THR A 201 -15.18 -4.33 8.33
CA THR A 201 -13.84 -4.02 7.78
C THR A 201 -12.87 -5.18 8.02
N LEU A 202 -13.28 -6.38 7.57
CA LEU A 202 -12.56 -7.63 7.76
C LEU A 202 -12.19 -8.25 6.42
N HIS A 203 -11.00 -8.83 6.35
CA HIS A 203 -10.64 -9.79 5.31
C HIS A 203 -11.04 -11.18 5.79
N TYR A 204 -11.70 -11.97 4.95
CA TYR A 204 -12.17 -13.30 5.30
C TYR A 204 -11.21 -14.37 4.76
N ILE A 205 -10.81 -15.29 5.62
CA ILE A 205 -9.97 -16.42 5.23
C ILE A 205 -10.87 -17.47 4.57
N PRO A 206 -10.46 -18.07 3.44
CA PRO A 206 -11.21 -19.17 2.84
C PRO A 206 -11.44 -20.31 3.82
N LEU A 207 -12.61 -20.92 3.79
CA LEU A 207 -12.96 -22.07 4.63
C LEU A 207 -12.00 -23.24 4.42
N TRP A 208 -11.53 -23.46 3.19
CA TRP A 208 -10.61 -24.55 2.85
C TRP A 208 -9.16 -24.32 3.30
N TYR A 209 -8.82 -23.12 3.79
CA TYR A 209 -7.44 -22.81 4.21
C TYR A 209 -7.01 -23.77 5.32
N PRO A 210 -5.82 -24.39 5.22
CA PRO A 210 -5.39 -25.44 6.15
C PRO A 210 -4.97 -24.90 7.52
N ASP A 211 -4.85 -25.82 8.49
CA ASP A 211 -4.30 -25.58 9.83
C ASP A 211 -2.80 -25.27 9.78
N GLU A 212 -2.45 -24.02 9.46
CA GLU A 212 -1.07 -23.56 9.43
C GLU A 212 -0.96 -22.04 9.66
N ALA A 213 0.24 -21.49 9.46
CA ALA A 213 0.45 -20.06 9.50
C ALA A 213 -0.29 -19.37 8.34
N TYR A 214 -1.03 -18.31 8.66
CA TYR A 214 -1.64 -17.42 7.67
C TYR A 214 -0.93 -16.08 7.72
N THR A 215 -0.09 -15.80 6.72
CA THR A 215 0.69 -14.57 6.63
C THR A 215 0.10 -13.63 5.61
N ALA A 216 -0.37 -12.46 6.04
CA ALA A 216 -0.74 -11.38 5.13
C ALA A 216 0.51 -10.57 4.73
N TRP A 217 0.56 -10.12 3.49
CA TRP A 217 1.66 -9.33 2.94
C TRP A 217 1.14 -7.99 2.45
N THR A 218 1.64 -6.90 3.02
CA THR A 218 1.22 -5.55 2.65
C THR A 218 2.33 -4.78 1.94
N GLN A 219 1.93 -3.91 1.02
CA GLN A 219 2.79 -2.95 0.34
C GLN A 219 2.23 -1.55 0.57
N ALA A 220 3.02 -0.68 1.22
CA ALA A 220 2.77 0.75 1.28
C ALA A 220 3.63 1.47 0.25
N PHE A 221 3.04 2.30 -0.60
CA PHE A 221 3.74 2.86 -1.76
C PHE A 221 3.19 4.22 -2.18
N TYR A 222 3.84 4.77 -3.20
CA TYR A 222 3.63 6.15 -3.69
C TYR A 222 3.95 7.22 -2.64
N GLY A 223 4.84 6.94 -1.69
CA GLY A 223 5.60 8.01 -1.05
C GLY A 223 6.57 8.64 -2.04
N TRP A 224 6.94 9.91 -1.86
CA TRP A 224 7.85 10.60 -2.78
C TRP A 224 8.84 11.50 -2.06
N SER A 225 10.11 11.39 -2.46
CA SER A 225 11.16 12.35 -2.15
C SER A 225 11.78 12.90 -3.46
N PRO A 226 12.68 13.89 -3.41
CA PRO A 226 13.30 14.46 -4.61
C PRO A 226 14.07 13.46 -5.47
N VAL A 227 14.42 12.30 -4.92
CA VAL A 227 15.20 11.26 -5.62
C VAL A 227 14.37 10.05 -6.06
N GLY A 228 13.05 10.05 -5.80
CA GLY A 228 12.15 9.02 -6.32
C GLY A 228 11.08 8.55 -5.34
N GLN A 229 10.42 7.47 -5.73
CA GLN A 229 9.31 6.87 -4.99
C GLN A 229 9.82 6.12 -3.76
N LEU A 230 9.17 6.39 -2.62
CA LEU A 230 9.30 5.60 -1.40
C LEU A 230 8.22 4.51 -1.36
N TYR A 231 8.62 3.28 -1.05
CA TYR A 231 7.72 2.14 -0.84
C TYR A 231 8.35 1.12 0.12
N SER A 232 7.50 0.41 0.86
CA SER A 232 7.87 -0.61 1.83
C SER A 232 6.94 -1.81 1.75
N TYR A 233 7.41 -2.93 2.29
CA TYR A 233 6.66 -4.18 2.39
C TYR A 233 6.71 -4.65 3.84
N GLU A 234 5.59 -5.08 4.39
CA GLU A 234 5.51 -5.64 5.73
C GLU A 234 4.64 -6.89 5.71
N THR A 235 4.82 -7.76 6.70
CA THR A 235 4.03 -8.98 6.87
C THR A 235 3.62 -9.15 8.31
N ASP A 236 2.45 -9.72 8.53
CA ASP A 236 2.04 -10.19 9.85
C ASP A 236 1.28 -11.51 9.73
N THR A 237 1.34 -12.33 10.78
CA THR A 237 0.94 -13.74 10.75
C THR A 237 -0.03 -14.12 11.86
N LEU A 238 -1.08 -14.84 11.50
CA LEU A 238 -1.99 -15.55 12.41
C LEU A 238 -1.74 -17.05 12.34
N THR A 239 -2.26 -17.78 13.32
CA THR A 239 -2.30 -19.25 13.31
C THR A 239 -3.71 -19.70 13.01
N ILE A 240 -3.87 -20.51 11.96
CA ILE A 240 -5.13 -21.17 11.63
C ILE A 240 -5.16 -22.55 12.27
N PHE A 241 -6.25 -22.85 12.96
CA PHE A 241 -6.45 -24.14 13.60
C PHE A 241 -7.93 -24.46 13.72
N GLY A 242 -8.41 -25.41 12.93
CA GLY A 242 -9.82 -25.73 12.75
C GLY A 242 -10.51 -24.81 11.76
N ASP A 243 -11.78 -25.11 11.49
CA ASP A 243 -12.63 -24.34 10.60
C ASP A 243 -13.86 -23.73 11.30
N MET A 244 -14.59 -22.87 10.58
CA MET A 244 -15.81 -22.24 11.08
C MET A 244 -16.84 -23.25 11.62
N TYR A 245 -16.92 -24.47 11.07
CA TYR A 245 -17.87 -25.49 11.51
C TYR A 245 -17.45 -26.16 12.82
N ASP A 246 -16.15 -26.32 13.07
CA ASP A 246 -15.63 -26.79 14.36
C ASP A 246 -16.05 -25.86 15.50
N ARG A 247 -16.11 -24.56 15.24
CA ARG A 247 -16.54 -23.55 16.21
C ARG A 247 -18.05 -23.54 16.43
N ILE A 248 -18.84 -23.69 15.38
CA ILE A 248 -20.31 -23.70 15.48
C ILE A 248 -20.80 -24.95 16.22
N THR A 249 -20.10 -26.08 16.08
CA THR A 249 -20.47 -27.35 16.76
C THR A 249 -20.08 -27.39 18.24
N THR A 250 -19.18 -26.51 18.70
CA THR A 250 -18.75 -26.43 20.10
C THR A 250 -19.60 -25.50 20.98
N ILE A 251 -20.44 -24.63 20.40
CA ILE A 251 -21.43 -23.86 21.17
C ILE A 251 -22.62 -24.77 21.53
N LYS A 252 -22.53 -25.47 22.67
CA LYS A 252 -23.71 -26.06 23.29
C LYS A 252 -24.68 -24.94 23.66
N ARG A 253 -25.92 -25.04 23.15
CA ARG A 253 -27.07 -24.23 23.60
C ARG A 253 -27.24 -24.26 25.11
#